data_AF-A3IQY9-F1
#
_entry.id   AF-A3IQY9-F1
#
_cell.length_a   1.000
_cell.length_b   1.000
_cell.length_c   1.000
_cell.angle_alpha   90.00
_cell.angle_beta   90.00
_cell.angle_gamma   90.00
#
_symmetry.space_group_name_H-M   'P 1'
#
loop_
_entity.id
_entity.type
_entity.pdbx_description
1 polymer ?
#
loop_
_entity_poly.entity_id
_entity_poly.type
_entity_poly.pdbx_seq_one_letter_code
_entity_poly.pdbx_strand_id
1 'polypeptide(L)'
;MVLFVAKKSYFLLKMNVKDLKIENAGLAVWQLLLIIVFCGIVSALILPQFIKRQNSSVIAKVVKENLILFTQKNNLTPLECNSQDNNDDGWIQCRAEDTNQNTIYLQCAYDQRRSNCQKVQESRK
;
A
#
# COMPACT_ATOMS: atom_id res chain seq x y z
N MET A 1 -60.86 -34.83 17.27
CA MET A 1 -60.20 -35.34 16.04
C MET A 1 -59.23 -34.33 15.40
N VAL A 2 -59.43 -33.01 15.53
CA VAL A 2 -58.60 -31.98 14.87
C VAL A 2 -57.22 -31.74 15.53
N LEU A 3 -57.07 -31.95 16.84
CA LEU A 3 -55.79 -31.72 17.54
C LEU A 3 -54.66 -32.70 17.18
N PHE A 4 -54.99 -33.92 16.73
CA PHE A 4 -53.98 -34.93 16.40
C PHE A 4 -53.28 -34.65 15.05
N VAL A 5 -53.99 -34.02 14.11
CA VAL A 5 -53.46 -33.72 12.77
C VAL A 5 -52.47 -32.56 12.79
N ALA A 6 -52.74 -31.53 13.61
CA ALA A 6 -51.85 -30.38 13.78
C ALA A 6 -50.52 -30.77 14.46
N LYS A 7 -50.57 -31.64 15.48
CA LYS A 7 -49.38 -32.09 16.22
C LYS A 7 -48.45 -32.96 15.36
N LYS A 8 -49.01 -33.79 14.48
CA LYS A 8 -48.26 -34.65 13.54
C LYS A 8 -47.57 -33.84 12.44
N SER A 9 -48.25 -32.80 11.92
CA SER A 9 -47.67 -31.90 10.91
C SER A 9 -46.53 -31.05 11.47
N TYR A 10 -46.68 -30.53 12.70
CA TYR A 10 -45.62 -29.75 13.35
C TYR A 10 -44.38 -30.59 13.70
N PHE A 11 -44.57 -31.87 14.04
CA PHE A 11 -43.48 -32.79 14.33
C PHE A 11 -42.69 -33.19 13.07
N LEU A 12 -43.39 -33.46 11.95
CA LEU A 12 -42.76 -33.75 10.66
C LEU A 12 -41.98 -32.55 10.09
N LEU A 13 -42.49 -31.32 10.27
CA LEU A 13 -41.77 -30.11 9.85
C LEU A 13 -40.49 -29.89 10.69
N LYS A 14 -40.55 -30.17 11.99
CA LYS A 14 -39.43 -29.97 12.92
C LYS A 14 -38.29 -31.00 12.76
N MET A 15 -38.59 -32.21 12.26
CA MET A 15 -37.56 -33.20 11.91
C MET A 15 -36.85 -32.79 10.61
N ASN A 16 -37.58 -32.39 9.57
CA ASN A 16 -36.99 -31.96 8.29
C ASN A 16 -36.06 -30.75 8.42
N VAL A 17 -36.39 -29.75 9.26
CA VAL A 17 -35.54 -28.55 9.42
C VAL A 17 -34.24 -28.85 10.18
N LYS A 18 -34.20 -29.89 11.02
CA LYS A 18 -32.99 -30.24 11.78
C LYS A 18 -31.99 -31.01 10.93
N ASP A 19 -32.46 -31.95 10.11
CA ASP A 19 -31.60 -32.71 9.21
C ASP A 19 -31.07 -31.85 8.04
N LEU A 20 -31.89 -30.95 7.48
CA LEU A 20 -31.45 -30.00 6.43
C LEU A 20 -30.37 -29.02 6.92
N LYS A 21 -30.35 -28.71 8.23
CA LYS A 21 -29.38 -27.79 8.84
C LYS A 21 -28.03 -28.45 9.08
N ILE A 22 -28.00 -29.77 9.23
CA ILE A 22 -26.78 -30.55 9.51
C ILE A 22 -26.06 -30.88 8.19
N GLU A 23 -26.78 -31.19 7.12
CA GLU A 23 -26.15 -31.45 5.80
C GLU A 23 -25.56 -30.19 5.15
N ASN A 24 -26.20 -29.03 5.32
CA ASN A 24 -25.73 -27.77 4.71
C ASN A 24 -24.69 -27.02 5.55
N ALA A 25 -24.45 -27.44 6.79
CA ALA A 25 -23.45 -26.81 7.66
C ALA A 25 -22.03 -26.97 7.09
N GLY A 26 -21.71 -28.15 6.55
CA GLY A 26 -20.41 -28.40 5.90
C GLY A 26 -20.20 -27.52 4.67
N LEU A 27 -21.24 -27.37 3.84
CA LEU A 27 -21.20 -26.54 2.64
C LEU A 27 -21.05 -25.05 2.98
N ALA A 28 -21.78 -24.57 3.98
CA ALA A 28 -21.71 -23.18 4.45
C ALA A 28 -20.33 -22.84 5.03
N VAL A 29 -19.73 -23.76 5.80
CA VAL A 29 -18.37 -23.58 6.34
C VAL A 29 -17.33 -23.54 5.22
N TRP A 30 -17.47 -24.38 4.20
CA TRP A 30 -16.56 -24.41 3.06
C TRP A 30 -16.64 -23.14 2.20
N GLN A 31 -17.85 -22.63 1.97
CA GLN A 31 -18.06 -21.34 1.30
C GLN A 31 -17.44 -20.18 2.07
N LEU A 32 -17.58 -20.17 3.41
CA LEU A 32 -17.02 -19.12 4.26
C LEU A 32 -15.49 -19.13 4.25
N LEU A 33 -14.88 -20.32 4.23
CA LEU A 33 -13.43 -20.49 4.05
C LEU A 33 -12.94 -19.93 2.72
N LEU A 34 -13.63 -20.22 1.61
CA LEU A 34 -13.27 -19.68 0.29
C LEU A 34 -13.33 -18.15 0.27
N ILE A 35 -14.35 -17.54 0.89
CA ILE A 35 -14.48 -16.08 0.95
C ILE A 35 -13.30 -15.47 1.74
N ILE A 36 -12.91 -16.07 2.86
CA ILE A 36 -11.78 -15.59 3.66
C ILE A 36 -10.47 -15.65 2.85
N VAL A 37 -10.21 -16.77 2.17
CA VAL A 37 -9.01 -16.93 1.33
C VAL A 37 -9.01 -15.92 0.20
N PHE A 38 -10.14 -15.75 -0.48
CA PHE A 38 -10.27 -14.80 -1.59
C PHE A 38 -10.10 -13.35 -1.12
N CYS A 39 -10.73 -12.96 -0.01
CA CYS A 39 -10.53 -11.64 0.61
C CYS A 39 -9.06 -11.42 1.00
N GLY A 40 -8.38 -12.46 1.52
CA GLY A 40 -6.95 -12.39 1.84
C GLY A 40 -6.09 -12.10 0.61
N ILE A 41 -6.33 -12.82 -0.50
CA ILE A 41 -5.61 -12.62 -1.76
C ILE A 41 -5.85 -11.21 -2.32
N VAL A 42 -7.12 -10.78 -2.39
CA VAL A 42 -7.49 -9.45 -2.88
C VAL A 42 -6.86 -8.35 -2.01
N SER A 43 -6.88 -8.52 -0.69
CA SER A 43 -6.23 -7.60 0.25
C SER A 43 -4.72 -7.53 0.02
N ALA A 44 -4.06 -8.68 -0.17
CA ALA A 44 -2.61 -8.74 -0.42
C ALA A 44 -2.18 -8.03 -1.71
N LEU A 45 -3.04 -7.97 -2.72
CA LEU A 45 -2.76 -7.25 -3.98
C LEU A 45 -3.02 -5.74 -3.83
N ILE A 46 -4.05 -5.36 -3.10
CA ILE A 46 -4.50 -3.96 -3.00
C ILE A 46 -3.67 -3.17 -1.98
N LEU A 47 -3.42 -3.74 -0.79
CA LEU A 47 -2.68 -3.06 0.29
C LEU A 47 -1.32 -2.46 -0.14
N PRO A 48 -0.42 -3.18 -0.84
CA PRO A 48 0.87 -2.61 -1.22
C PRO A 48 0.74 -1.41 -2.16
N GLN A 49 -0.27 -1.40 -3.04
CA GLN A 49 -0.52 -0.26 -3.94
C GLN A 49 -0.99 0.99 -3.18
N PHE A 50 -1.86 0.81 -2.19
CA PHE A 50 -2.31 1.92 -1.34
C PHE A 50 -1.17 2.48 -0.47
N ILE A 51 -0.31 1.63 0.07
CA ILE A 51 0.87 2.06 0.85
C ILE A 51 1.82 2.87 -0.04
N LYS A 52 2.14 2.38 -1.25
CA LYS A 52 3.04 3.08 -2.19
C LYS A 52 2.47 4.45 -2.59
N ARG A 53 1.15 4.58 -2.78
CA ARG A 53 0.50 5.83 -3.17
C ARG A 53 0.39 6.86 -2.05
N GLN A 54 0.18 6.46 -0.80
CA GLN A 54 0.18 7.41 0.32
C GLN A 54 1.58 7.91 0.67
N ASN A 55 2.59 7.05 0.54
CA ASN A 55 3.96 7.44 0.82
C ASN A 55 4.47 8.52 -0.15
N SER A 56 3.97 8.61 -1.38
CA SER A 56 4.50 9.56 -2.38
C SER A 56 4.41 11.03 -1.96
N SER A 57 3.35 11.44 -1.24
CA SER A 57 3.19 12.84 -0.80
C SER A 57 4.15 13.17 0.36
N VAL A 58 4.31 12.25 1.30
CA VAL A 58 5.24 12.38 2.43
C VAL A 58 6.68 12.39 1.94
N ILE A 59 7.01 11.47 1.04
CA ILE A 59 8.32 11.36 0.39
C ILE A 59 8.66 12.66 -0.34
N ALA A 60 7.75 13.19 -1.17
CA ALA A 60 7.99 14.43 -1.90
C ALA A 60 8.27 15.61 -0.97
N LYS A 61 7.58 15.68 0.18
CA LYS A 61 7.80 16.73 1.17
C LYS A 61 9.19 16.63 1.81
N VAL A 62 9.56 15.45 2.30
CA VAL A 62 10.87 15.21 2.94
C VAL A 62 12.01 15.47 1.97
N VAL A 63 11.89 14.99 0.73
CA VAL A 63 12.91 15.19 -0.31
C VAL A 63 13.07 16.67 -0.65
N LYS A 64 11.97 17.41 -0.75
CA LYS A 64 12.02 18.85 -1.02
C LYS A 64 12.70 19.61 0.12
N GLU A 65 12.40 19.27 1.37
CA GLU A 65 13.05 19.86 2.55
C GLU A 65 14.56 19.55 2.56
N ASN A 66 14.94 18.30 2.31
CA ASN A 66 16.35 17.89 2.23
C ASN A 66 17.08 18.61 1.09
N LEU A 67 16.45 18.77 -0.07
CA LEU A 67 17.01 19.51 -1.20
C LEU A 67 17.30 20.95 -0.79
N ILE A 68 16.32 21.65 -0.19
CA ILE A 68 16.47 23.05 0.22
C ILE A 68 17.64 23.21 1.21
N LEU A 69 17.73 22.34 2.22
CA LEU A 69 18.81 22.37 3.21
C LEU A 69 20.18 22.14 2.56
N PHE A 70 20.26 21.19 1.62
CA PHE A 70 21.49 20.92 0.90
C PHE A 70 21.90 22.10 0.02
N THR A 71 20.96 22.68 -0.73
CA THR A 71 21.25 23.79 -1.63
C THR A 71 21.67 25.04 -0.88
N GLN A 72 21.03 25.36 0.25
CA GLN A 72 21.42 26.48 1.12
C GLN A 72 22.85 26.31 1.64
N LYS A 73 23.21 25.12 2.10
CA LYS A 73 24.57 24.83 2.61
C LYS A 73 25.65 24.93 1.52
N ASN A 74 25.29 24.68 0.26
CA ASN A 74 26.22 24.61 -0.87
C ASN A 74 26.12 25.81 -1.82
N ASN A 75 25.38 26.86 -1.47
CA ASN A 75 25.11 28.04 -2.33
C ASN A 75 24.55 27.67 -3.72
N LEU A 76 23.67 26.68 -3.75
CA LEU A 76 22.95 26.26 -4.96
C LEU A 76 21.50 26.77 -4.90
N THR A 77 20.83 26.80 -6.04
CA THR A 77 19.40 27.08 -6.14
C THR A 77 18.64 25.77 -6.37
N PRO A 78 17.66 25.40 -5.53
CA PRO A 78 16.89 24.18 -5.73
C PRO A 78 15.95 24.35 -6.94
N LEU A 79 15.92 23.35 -7.84
CA LEU A 79 15.02 23.35 -9.00
C LEU A 79 13.83 22.43 -8.74
N GLU A 80 14.01 21.12 -8.98
CA GLU A 80 12.93 20.15 -8.85
C GLU A 80 13.46 18.76 -8.50
N CYS A 81 12.57 17.90 -8.00
CA CYS A 81 12.83 16.50 -7.73
C CYS A 81 11.79 15.63 -8.42
N ASN A 82 12.21 14.44 -8.83
CA ASN A 82 11.28 13.40 -9.25
C ASN A 82 10.36 13.03 -8.09
N SER A 83 9.13 12.65 -8.40
CA SER A 83 8.12 12.27 -7.40
C SER A 83 8.11 10.77 -7.08
N GLN A 84 8.95 9.98 -7.77
CA GLN A 84 9.04 8.54 -7.63
C GLN A 84 10.49 8.08 -7.52
N ASP A 85 10.70 7.18 -6.57
CA ASP A 85 11.85 6.29 -6.54
C ASP A 85 11.60 5.17 -7.56
N ASN A 86 12.45 5.12 -8.59
CA ASN A 86 12.29 4.20 -9.71
C ASN A 86 12.91 2.82 -9.42
N ASN A 87 13.79 2.71 -8.43
CA ASN A 87 14.56 1.52 -8.09
C ASN A 87 14.32 1.04 -6.65
N ASP A 88 13.42 1.69 -5.91
CA ASP A 88 13.10 1.45 -4.50
C ASP A 88 14.40 1.37 -3.63
N ASP A 89 15.41 2.19 -3.97
CA ASP A 89 16.71 2.24 -3.28
C ASP A 89 16.74 3.27 -2.14
N GLY A 90 15.65 4.01 -1.95
CA GLY A 90 15.50 5.05 -0.94
C GLY A 90 15.99 6.43 -1.39
N TRP A 91 16.35 6.60 -2.67
CA TRP A 91 16.87 7.84 -3.23
C TRP A 91 16.01 8.36 -4.37
N ILE A 92 15.85 9.68 -4.39
CA ILE A 92 15.14 10.39 -5.45
C ILE A 92 16.10 11.31 -6.17
N GLN A 93 16.05 11.28 -7.50
CA GLN A 93 16.78 12.22 -8.32
C GLN A 93 16.19 13.62 -8.21
N CYS A 94 17.07 14.58 -7.93
CA CYS A 94 16.77 15.99 -7.82
C CYS A 94 17.74 16.80 -8.67
N ARG A 95 17.34 18.03 -8.98
CA ARG A 95 18.13 19.01 -9.72
C ARG A 95 18.29 20.27 -8.89
N ALA A 96 19.48 20.83 -8.96
CA ALA A 96 19.80 22.15 -8.43
C ALA A 96 20.63 22.91 -9.46
N GLU A 97 20.68 24.22 -9.33
CA GLU A 97 21.42 25.12 -10.20
C GLU A 97 22.57 25.76 -9.42
N ASP A 98 23.75 25.80 -10.02
CA ASP A 98 24.90 26.53 -9.48
C ASP A 98 24.81 28.03 -9.83
N THR A 99 25.62 28.84 -9.16
CA THR A 99 25.87 30.27 -9.44
C THR A 99 26.15 30.58 -10.91
N ASN A 100 26.68 29.62 -11.67
CA ASN A 100 26.95 29.71 -13.10
C ASN A 100 25.79 29.27 -14.00
N GLN A 101 24.58 29.08 -13.46
CA GLN A 101 23.40 28.55 -14.18
C GLN A 101 23.59 27.11 -14.71
N ASN A 102 24.56 26.37 -14.16
CA ASN A 102 24.78 24.98 -14.52
C ASN A 102 23.86 24.09 -13.68
N THR A 103 23.10 23.23 -14.35
CA THR A 103 22.27 22.23 -13.67
C THR A 103 23.13 21.10 -13.12
N ILE A 104 23.00 20.84 -11.82
CA ILE A 104 23.66 19.76 -11.08
C ILE A 104 22.62 18.70 -10.73
N TYR A 105 22.95 17.45 -11.03
CA TYR A 105 22.15 16.29 -10.63
C TYR A 105 22.52 15.82 -9.22
N LEU A 106 21.49 15.67 -8.40
CA LEU A 106 21.58 15.30 -7.00
C LEU A 106 20.73 14.04 -6.77
N GLN A 107 21.10 13.25 -5.78
CA GLN A 107 20.26 12.21 -5.19
C GLN A 107 19.93 12.61 -3.77
N CYS A 108 18.64 12.72 -3.45
CA CYS A 108 18.15 13.05 -2.12
C CYS A 108 17.42 11.86 -1.54
N ALA A 109 17.83 11.44 -0.35
CA ALA A 109 17.16 10.35 0.35
C ALA A 109 15.88 10.86 1.04
N TYR A 110 14.87 9.98 1.08
CA TYR A 110 13.60 10.21 1.78
C TYR A 110 13.41 9.31 3.00
N ASP A 111 14.29 8.31 3.19
CA ASP A 111 14.30 7.48 4.39
C ASP A 111 14.70 8.33 5.60
N GLN A 112 13.96 8.20 6.70
CA GLN A 112 14.24 8.86 7.98
C GLN A 112 15.64 8.54 8.53
N ARG A 113 16.24 7.41 8.12
CA ARG A 113 17.61 7.04 8.49
C ARG A 113 18.68 7.84 7.77
N ARG A 114 18.34 8.48 6.64
CA ARG A 114 19.26 9.20 5.77
C ARG A 114 18.59 10.49 5.28
N SER A 115 18.63 11.53 6.08
CA SER A 115 18.14 12.87 5.71
C SER A 115 19.24 13.69 5.04
N ASN A 116 19.72 13.25 3.88
CA ASN A 116 20.77 13.97 3.15
C ASN A 116 20.61 13.87 1.63
N CYS A 117 21.15 14.86 0.94
CA CYS A 117 21.36 14.84 -0.50
C CYS A 117 22.84 14.69 -0.82
N GLN A 118 23.14 14.04 -1.94
CA GLN A 118 24.49 13.83 -2.45
C GLN A 118 24.57 14.19 -3.93
N LYS A 119 25.71 14.73 -4.36
CA LYS A 119 25.98 14.96 -5.78
C LYS A 119 26.17 13.62 -6.46
N VAL A 120 25.51 13.41 -7.59
CA VAL A 120 25.77 12.24 -8.43
C VAL A 120 27.09 12.51 -9.14
N GLN A 121 28.19 11.93 -8.66
CA GLN A 121 29.43 11.95 -9.42
C GLN A 121 29.22 11.07 -10.65
N GLU A 122 28.98 11.70 -11.79
CA GLU A 122 29.06 11.04 -13.08
C GLU A 122 30.48 10.49 -13.19
N SER A 123 30.60 9.18 -12.99
CA SER A 123 31.89 8.49 -13.01
C SER A 123 32.49 8.71 -14.39
N ARG A 124 33.46 9.62 -14.45
CA ARG A 124 34.27 9.93 -15.61
C ARG A 124 34.89 8.59 -16.07
N LYS A 125 34.31 7.98 -17.09
CA LYS A 125 34.94 6.89 -17.85
C LYS A 125 35.92 7.48 -18.85
#